data_AF-A0A8H7WPP1-F1
#
_entry.id   AF-A0A8H7WPP1-F1
#
_cell.length_a   1.000
_cell.length_b   1.000
_cell.length_c   1.000
_cell.angle_alpha   90.00
_cell.angle_beta   90.00
_cell.angle_gamma   90.00
#
_symmetry.space_group_name_H-M   'P 1'
#
loop_
_entity.id
_entity.type
_entity.pdbx_description
1 polymer ?
#
loop_
_entity_poly.entity_id
_entity_poly.type
_entity_poly.pdbx_seq_one_letter_code
_entity_poly.pdbx_strand_id
1 'polypeptide(L)'
;MGVGENADAWKNKQEKPEDYKVYGPSTYGTRETLKPHPVVVFIAAGKGQINLGENPYNAEEGDQEIDVGRWACSAEGGAVVAYVVKES
;
A
#
# COMPACT_ATOMS: atom_id res chain seq x y z
N MET A 1 -5.53 -14.71 -0.14
CA MET A 1 -4.48 -13.86 -0.71
C MET A 1 -4.33 -12.66 0.22
N GLY A 2 -3.14 -12.43 0.75
CA GLY A 2 -2.84 -11.25 1.59
C GLY A 2 -2.29 -10.08 0.79
N VAL A 3 -2.17 -8.91 1.42
CA VAL A 3 -1.75 -7.67 0.74
C VAL A 3 -0.43 -7.76 -0.03
N GLY A 4 0.53 -8.56 0.42
CA GLY A 4 1.78 -8.82 -0.31
C GLY A 4 1.53 -9.53 -1.64
N GLU A 5 0.74 -10.61 -1.62
CA GLU A 5 0.36 -11.36 -2.81
C GLU A 5 -0.47 -10.50 -3.76
N ASN A 6 -1.34 -9.62 -3.23
CA ASN A 6 -2.12 -8.67 -4.04
C ASN A 6 -1.20 -7.65 -4.74
N ALA A 7 -0.19 -7.13 -4.03
CA ALA A 7 0.79 -6.20 -4.58
C ALA A 7 1.66 -6.86 -5.68
N ASP A 8 2.13 -8.09 -5.46
CA ASP A 8 2.85 -8.86 -6.48
C ASP A 8 1.96 -9.18 -7.68
N ALA A 9 0.70 -9.56 -7.45
CA ALA A 9 -0.27 -9.80 -8.52
C ALA A 9 -0.54 -8.54 -9.34
N TRP A 10 -0.58 -7.36 -8.70
CA TRP A 10 -0.72 -6.08 -9.39
C TRP A 10 0.50 -5.76 -10.24
N LYS A 11 1.71 -5.91 -9.68
CA LYS A 11 2.98 -5.71 -10.40
C LYS A 11 3.06 -6.58 -11.64
N ASN A 12 2.72 -7.87 -11.53
CA ASN A 12 2.81 -8.83 -12.62
C ASN A 12 1.78 -8.62 -13.74
N LYS A 13 0.76 -7.77 -13.53
CA LYS A 13 -0.22 -7.38 -14.56
C LYS A 13 0.23 -6.17 -15.39
N GLN A 14 1.30 -5.48 -15.00
CA GLN A 14 1.79 -4.30 -15.73
C GLN A 14 2.52 -4.72 -17.01
N GLU A 15 2.62 -3.81 -17.99
CA GLU A 15 3.33 -4.06 -19.26
C GLU A 15 4.83 -4.38 -19.03
N LYS A 16 5.44 -3.73 -18.03
CA LYS A 16 6.84 -3.93 -17.62
C LYS A 16 6.93 -4.15 -16.12
N PRO A 17 6.69 -5.37 -15.61
CA PRO A 17 6.72 -5.66 -14.18
C PRO A 17 8.07 -5.31 -13.53
N GLU A 18 9.17 -5.41 -14.27
CA GLU A 18 10.53 -5.07 -13.83
C GLU A 18 10.71 -3.59 -13.43
N ASP A 19 9.88 -2.69 -13.95
CA ASP A 19 9.87 -1.25 -13.59
C ASP A 19 9.25 -1.01 -12.20
N TYR A 20 8.81 -2.06 -11.51
CA TYR A 20 8.10 -1.95 -10.24
C TYR A 20 8.71 -2.84 -9.15
N LYS A 21 8.66 -2.33 -7.92
CA LYS A 21 9.12 -3.04 -6.74
C LYS A 21 8.06 -3.04 -5.65
N VAL A 22 7.82 -4.21 -5.08
CA VAL A 22 6.91 -4.41 -3.95
C VAL A 22 7.68 -4.25 -2.65
N TYR A 23 7.09 -3.51 -1.71
CA TYR A 23 7.56 -3.35 -0.35
C TYR A 23 6.50 -3.87 0.62
N GLY A 24 6.93 -4.55 1.69
CA GLY A 24 6.04 -5.19 2.65
C GLY A 24 5.61 -6.60 2.23
N PRO A 25 4.62 -7.20 2.92
CA PRO A 25 3.77 -6.59 3.94
C PRO A 25 4.53 -6.19 5.21
N SER A 26 4.21 -5.02 5.76
CA SER A 26 4.73 -4.50 7.03
C SER A 26 3.59 -3.97 7.90
N THR A 27 3.76 -4.03 9.23
CA THR A 27 2.78 -3.49 10.19
C THR A 27 3.22 -2.13 10.68
N TYR A 28 2.31 -1.14 10.65
CA TYR A 28 2.58 0.24 11.05
C TYR A 28 1.78 0.61 12.30
N GLY A 29 2.45 0.61 13.45
CA GLY A 29 1.82 0.88 14.75
C GLY A 29 1.52 2.38 14.96
N THR A 30 2.47 3.23 14.60
CA THR A 30 2.36 4.70 14.65
C THR A 30 2.34 5.29 13.25
N ARG A 31 1.98 6.57 13.11
CA ARG A 31 1.95 7.23 11.80
C ARG A 31 3.32 7.31 11.16
N GLU A 32 3.49 6.58 10.07
CA GLU A 32 4.73 6.52 9.30
C GLU A 32 4.45 6.80 7.82
N THR A 33 5.24 7.70 7.22
CA THR A 33 5.15 7.99 5.78
C THR A 33 5.80 6.85 5.00
N LEU A 34 5.07 6.29 4.04
CA LEU A 34 5.58 5.24 3.17
C LEU A 34 6.65 5.83 2.23
N LYS A 35 7.84 5.26 2.27
CA LYS A 35 8.98 5.66 1.45
C LYS A 35 9.69 4.42 0.88
N PRO A 36 10.10 4.41 -0.40
CA PRO A 36 9.88 5.44 -1.42
C PRO A 36 8.39 5.66 -1.75
N HIS A 37 8.08 6.72 -2.50
CA HIS A 37 6.70 7.12 -2.80
C HIS A 37 5.96 6.01 -3.57
N PRO A 38 4.85 5.47 -3.02
CA PRO A 38 4.11 4.40 -3.68
C PRO A 38 3.24 4.91 -4.83
N VAL A 39 3.05 4.07 -5.85
CA VAL A 39 2.03 4.27 -6.90
C VAL A 39 0.70 3.62 -6.53
N VAL A 40 0.74 2.47 -5.85
CA VAL A 40 -0.43 1.78 -5.32
C VAL A 40 -0.12 1.17 -3.96
N VAL A 41 -1.11 1.14 -3.08
CA VAL A 41 -1.04 0.61 -1.73
C VAL A 41 -2.12 -0.43 -1.52
N PHE A 42 -1.77 -1.50 -0.83
CA PHE A 42 -2.65 -2.57 -0.40
C PHE A 42 -2.69 -2.60 1.12
N ILE A 43 -3.85 -2.36 1.71
CA ILE A 43 -4.06 -2.42 3.16
C ILE A 43 -4.95 -3.60 3.53
N ALA A 44 -4.53 -4.37 4.53
CA ALA A 44 -5.24 -5.57 4.94
C ALA A 44 -6.51 -5.20 5.71
N ALA A 45 -7.55 -6.03 5.60
CA ALA A 45 -8.74 -5.83 6.41
C ALA A 45 -8.43 -5.92 7.91
N GLY A 46 -9.09 -5.08 8.70
CA GLY A 46 -9.02 -5.12 10.15
C GLY A 46 -8.71 -3.76 10.76
N LYS A 47 -7.62 -3.67 11.52
CA LYS A 47 -7.27 -2.48 12.29
C LYS A 47 -6.24 -1.62 11.56
N GLY A 48 -6.38 -0.31 11.73
CA GLY A 48 -5.49 0.68 11.17
C GLY A 48 -6.03 1.30 9.89
N GLN A 49 -5.26 2.26 9.37
CA GLN A 49 -5.64 3.03 8.20
C GLN A 49 -4.41 3.49 7.44
N ILE A 50 -4.60 3.83 6.16
CA ILE A 50 -3.68 4.68 5.43
C ILE A 50 -4.26 6.10 5.34
N ASN A 51 -3.39 7.10 5.27
CA ASN A 51 -3.77 8.49 5.05
C ASN A 51 -3.14 8.98 3.75
N LEU A 52 -3.97 9.42 2.80
CA LEU A 52 -3.55 10.13 1.60
C LEU A 52 -3.70 11.63 1.85
N GLY A 53 -2.60 12.28 2.24
CA GLY A 53 -2.65 13.63 2.80
C GLY A 53 -3.46 13.67 4.10
N GLU A 54 -4.61 14.35 4.06
CA GLU A 54 -5.55 14.50 5.19
C GLU A 54 -6.72 13.51 5.15
N ASN A 55 -6.81 12.67 4.09
CA ASN A 55 -7.92 11.74 3.93
C ASN A 55 -7.54 10.33 4.43
N PRO A 56 -8.20 9.82 5.49
CA PRO A 56 -7.98 8.46 5.97
C PRO A 56 -8.76 7.43 5.14
N TYR A 57 -8.19 6.24 4.98
CA TYR A 57 -8.77 5.07 4.33
C TYR A 57 -8.52 3.81 5.16
N ASN A 58 -9.56 3.02 5.39
CA ASN A 58 -9.53 1.78 6.15
C ASN A 58 -10.14 0.64 5.33
N ALA A 59 -9.67 -0.58 5.60
CA ALA A 59 -10.17 -1.80 4.98
C ALA A 59 -11.07 -2.57 5.97
N GLU A 60 -12.39 -2.61 5.70
CA GLU A 60 -13.36 -3.23 6.59
C GLU A 60 -13.74 -4.67 6.17
N GLU A 61 -14.03 -4.88 4.88
CA GLU A 61 -14.58 -6.16 4.37
C GLU A 61 -13.62 -6.93 3.44
N GLY A 62 -12.32 -6.65 3.55
CA GLY A 62 -11.28 -7.32 2.75
C GLY A 62 -10.10 -6.40 2.49
N ASP A 63 -9.01 -6.98 1.99
CA ASP A 63 -7.84 -6.20 1.57
C ASP A 63 -8.28 -5.16 0.52
N GLN A 64 -7.84 -3.92 0.67
CA GLN A 64 -8.18 -2.81 -0.22
C GLN A 64 -6.97 -2.43 -1.06
N GLU A 65 -7.18 -2.28 -2.37
CA GLU A 65 -6.23 -1.65 -3.31
C GLU A 65 -6.55 -0.16 -3.41
N ILE A 66 -5.54 0.69 -3.25
CA ILE A 66 -5.70 2.15 -3.26
C ILE A 66 -4.63 2.78 -4.15
N ASP A 67 -5.05 3.45 -5.22
CA ASP A 67 -4.17 4.27 -6.05
C ASP A 67 -3.80 5.55 -5.28
N VAL A 68 -2.49 5.75 -5.11
CA VAL A 68 -1.95 6.87 -4.32
C VAL A 68 -1.78 8.13 -5.19
N GLY A 69 -1.61 7.95 -6.50
CA GLY A 69 -1.23 9.01 -7.43
C GLY A 69 -0.03 9.81 -6.93
N ARG A 70 -0.19 11.14 -6.82
CA ARG A 70 0.87 12.07 -6.38
C ARG A 70 0.84 12.40 -4.88
N TRP A 71 -0.06 11.81 -4.11
CA TRP A 71 -0.30 12.20 -2.72
C TRP A 71 0.64 11.49 -1.76
N ALA A 72 1.16 12.21 -0.77
CA ALA A 72 1.94 11.57 0.29
C ALA A 72 1.06 10.54 1.03
N CYS A 73 1.55 9.31 1.12
CA CYS A 73 0.86 8.21 1.79
C CYS A 73 1.53 7.90 3.13
N SER A 74 0.74 7.75 4.19
CA SER A 74 1.20 7.27 5.49
C SER A 74 0.29 6.18 6.03
N ALA A 75 0.81 5.28 6.86
CA ALA A 75 0.04 4.21 7.50
C ALA A 75 0.15 4.31 9.02
N GLU A 76 -0.90 3.92 9.75
CA GLU A 76 -0.92 3.95 11.21
C GLU A 76 -1.96 3.01 11.83
N GLY A 77 -1.95 2.90 13.17
CA GLY A 77 -3.03 2.25 13.92
C GLY A 77 -3.03 0.72 13.83
N GLY A 78 -1.88 0.12 13.53
CA GLY A 78 -1.74 -1.32 13.33
C GLY A 78 -2.02 -1.79 11.90
N ALA A 79 -2.07 -0.85 10.93
CA ALA A 79 -2.29 -1.17 9.53
C ALA A 79 -1.21 -2.15 9.02
N VAL A 80 -1.64 -3.23 8.38
CA VAL A 80 -0.77 -4.14 7.64
C VAL A 80 -0.82 -3.74 6.18
N VAL A 81 0.31 -3.31 5.63
CA VAL A 81 0.37 -2.68 4.32
C VAL A 81 1.48 -3.28 3.47
N ALA A 82 1.17 -3.58 2.21
CA ALA A 82 2.14 -3.76 1.15
C ALA A 82 1.94 -2.67 0.09
N TYR A 83 2.98 -2.21 -0.56
CA TYR A 83 2.86 -1.15 -1.55
C TYR A 83 3.85 -1.33 -2.69
N VAL A 84 3.49 -0.79 -3.85
CA VAL A 84 4.28 -0.86 -5.07
C VAL A 84 4.88 0.50 -5.36
N VAL A 85 6.17 0.52 -5.67
CA VAL A 85 6.92 1.69 -6.11
C VAL A 85 7.34 1.47 -7.55
N LYS A 86 7.23 2.50 -8.40
CA LYS A 86 7.83 2.49 -9.73
C LYS A 86 9.31 2.88 -9.63
N GLU A 87 10.20 2.00 -10.03
CA GLU A 87 11.63 2.26 -10.16
C GLU A 87 11.86 2.84 -11.57
N SER A 88 12.39 4.06 -11.63
CA SER A 88 12.67 4.79 -12.88
C SER A 88 13.84 4.21 -13.66
#